data_AF-A0A4W2C0R1-F1
#
_entry.id   AF-A0A4W2C0R1-F1
#
_cell.length_a   1.000
_cell.length_b   1.000
_cell.length_c   1.000
_cell.angle_alpha   90.00
_cell.angle_beta   90.00
_cell.angle_gamma   90.00
#
_symmetry.space_group_name_H-M   'P 1'
#
loop_
_entity.id
_entity.type
_entity.pdbx_description
1 polymer ?
#
loop_
_entity_poly.entity_id
_entity_poly.type
_entity_poly.pdbx_seq_one_letter_code
_entity_poly.pdbx_strand_id
1 'polypeptide(L)'
;MSRKRHRLVPETFGLKRRRELGDVEADPLRGESGSAREAVAEIVRLFPRVLFEDALPPIALRSQVYSLVPDRTVADRQLKALQEQGEIRIVQLGFDLDAQGIMFTEDYRTRVLKACDGRPYAAAVQKFLASVLPACGDLSFQQDQMTQTFGFRDPEIT
;
A
#
# COMPACT_ATOMS: atom_id res chain seq x y z
N MET A 1 -21.19 58.41 -30.65
CA MET A 1 -21.06 57.65 -29.39
C MET A 1 -21.12 56.16 -29.72
N SER A 2 -20.16 55.37 -29.20
CA SER A 2 -20.10 53.89 -29.15
C SER A 2 -20.08 53.12 -30.47
N ARG A 3 -18.91 52.68 -30.96
CA ARG A 3 -17.98 51.61 -30.50
C ARG A 3 -18.29 50.25 -31.14
N LYS A 4 -17.33 49.89 -32.00
CA LYS A 4 -17.15 48.70 -32.81
C LYS A 4 -17.38 47.39 -32.04
N ARG A 5 -18.07 46.46 -32.71
CA ARG A 5 -18.14 45.04 -32.36
C ARG A 5 -16.73 44.43 -32.41
N HIS A 6 -16.23 43.92 -31.29
CA HIS A 6 -15.02 43.10 -31.28
C HIS A 6 -15.42 41.63 -31.49
N ARG A 7 -15.13 41.12 -32.70
CA ARG A 7 -15.08 39.69 -32.97
C ARG A 7 -13.79 39.11 -32.37
N LEU A 8 -13.99 38.06 -31.58
CA LEU A 8 -13.22 36.81 -31.48
C LEU A 8 -11.74 36.86 -31.94
N VAL A 9 -10.89 36.57 -30.95
CA VAL A 9 -9.44 36.35 -31.02
C VAL A 9 -9.09 35.27 -32.06
N PRO A 10 -8.10 35.51 -32.95
CA PRO A 10 -7.37 34.44 -33.60
C PRO A 10 -6.13 34.06 -32.77
N GLU A 11 -5.94 32.75 -32.64
CA GLU A 11 -4.79 32.07 -32.07
C GLU A 11 -3.47 32.59 -32.65
N THR A 12 -2.51 32.90 -31.77
CA THR A 12 -1.09 32.94 -32.14
C THR A 12 -0.38 31.84 -31.39
N PHE A 13 -0.10 30.76 -32.13
CA PHE A 13 0.84 29.73 -31.76
C PHE A 13 2.23 30.32 -31.47
N GLY A 14 2.87 29.80 -30.41
CA GLY A 14 4.31 29.54 -30.41
C GLY A 14 5.22 30.67 -29.94
N LEU A 15 5.46 30.76 -28.63
CA LEU A 15 6.79 31.07 -28.11
C LEU A 15 7.07 30.18 -26.89
N LYS A 16 7.93 29.18 -27.10
CA LYS A 16 8.52 28.35 -26.04
C LYS A 16 9.26 29.27 -25.07
N ARG A 17 8.68 29.53 -23.89
CA ARG A 17 9.46 29.99 -22.73
C ARG A 17 10.42 28.87 -22.36
N ARG A 18 11.65 28.97 -22.86
CA ARG A 18 12.82 28.29 -22.34
C ARG A 18 12.86 28.62 -20.85
N ARG A 19 12.43 27.68 -20.00
CA ARG A 19 12.71 27.77 -18.57
C ARG A 19 14.22 27.70 -18.47
N GLU A 20 14.80 28.78 -17.97
CA GLU A 20 16.18 28.80 -17.52
C GLU A 20 16.35 27.61 -16.59
N LEU A 21 17.30 26.75 -16.94
CA LEU A 21 17.79 25.67 -16.11
C LEU A 21 18.50 26.37 -14.95
N GLY A 22 17.72 26.85 -13.97
CA GLY A 22 18.27 27.16 -12.67
C GLY A 22 18.83 25.85 -12.14
N ASP A 23 20.10 25.87 -11.73
CA ASP A 23 20.69 24.84 -10.88
C ASP A 23 19.75 24.68 -9.68
N VAL A 24 18.86 23.71 -9.79
CA VAL A 24 18.23 23.13 -8.63
C VAL A 24 19.36 22.32 -8.04
N GLU A 25 20.08 22.94 -7.08
CA GLU A 25 20.89 22.22 -6.12
C GLU A 25 20.12 20.95 -5.79
N ALA A 26 20.69 19.82 -6.19
CA ALA A 26 20.14 18.53 -5.85
C ALA A 26 20.05 18.52 -4.33
N ASP A 27 18.81 18.55 -3.82
CA ASP A 27 18.52 18.31 -2.42
C ASP A 27 19.32 17.05 -2.02
N PRO A 28 20.27 17.12 -1.07
CA PRO A 28 21.10 15.98 -0.69
C PRO A 28 20.29 14.80 -0.14
N LEU A 29 18.98 14.98 0.08
CA LEU A 29 18.04 13.93 0.46
C LEU A 29 17.45 13.16 -0.74
N ARG A 30 17.71 13.60 -1.99
CA ARG A 30 17.30 12.89 -3.21
C ARG A 30 18.32 11.81 -3.60
N GLY A 31 18.10 10.64 -3.05
CA GLY A 31 18.02 9.43 -3.87
C GLY A 31 19.28 8.57 -3.95
N GLU A 32 19.65 7.93 -2.84
CA GLU A 32 19.87 6.49 -2.99
C GLU A 32 18.55 5.93 -3.52
N SER A 33 18.58 5.04 -4.51
CA SER A 33 17.36 4.41 -5.03
C SER A 33 16.73 3.60 -3.90
N GLY A 34 15.90 4.26 -3.08
CA GLY A 34 15.29 3.68 -1.91
C GLY A 34 14.49 2.49 -2.37
N SER A 35 14.84 1.32 -1.87
CA SER A 35 14.07 0.13 -2.15
C SER A 35 12.62 0.36 -1.71
N ALA A 36 11.65 -0.23 -2.41
CA ALA A 36 10.26 -0.17 -1.99
C ALA A 36 10.07 -0.64 -0.54
N ARG A 37 10.94 -1.55 -0.07
CA ARG A 37 10.98 -2.00 1.33
C ARG A 37 11.32 -0.87 2.30
N GLU A 38 12.37 -0.09 2.02
CA GLU A 38 12.77 1.06 2.86
C GLU A 38 11.69 2.13 2.86
N ALA A 39 11.11 2.43 1.69
CA ALA A 39 9.99 3.36 1.59
C ALA A 39 8.80 2.91 2.46
N VAL A 40 8.42 1.63 2.39
CA VAL A 40 7.37 1.07 3.26
C VAL A 40 7.75 1.18 4.73
N ALA A 41 8.99 0.85 5.11
CA ALA A 41 9.47 0.93 6.49
C ALA A 41 9.42 2.36 7.04
N GLU A 42 9.81 3.34 6.23
CA GLU A 42 9.76 4.76 6.59
C GLU A 42 8.31 5.22 6.83
N ILE A 43 7.39 4.89 5.92
CA ILE A 43 5.98 5.25 6.03
C ILE A 43 5.35 4.57 7.26
N VAL A 44 5.61 3.28 7.46
CA VAL A 44 5.12 2.50 8.61
C VAL A 44 5.59 3.10 9.93
N ARG A 45 6.82 3.59 10.01
CA ARG A 45 7.36 4.25 11.22
C ARG A 45 6.57 5.51 11.60
N LEU A 46 6.00 6.19 10.61
CA LEU A 46 5.21 7.41 10.79
C LEU A 46 3.72 7.11 11.04
N PHE A 47 3.30 5.83 11.05
CA PHE A 47 1.91 5.46 11.23
C PHE A 47 1.37 5.92 12.60
N PRO A 48 0.25 6.67 12.64
CA PRO A 48 -0.26 7.26 13.87
C PRO A 48 -1.04 6.25 14.72
N ARG A 49 -0.32 5.30 15.34
CA ARG A 49 -0.89 4.18 16.12
C ARG A 49 -1.93 4.61 17.16
N VAL A 50 -1.69 5.74 17.83
CA VAL A 50 -2.56 6.28 18.90
C VAL A 50 -3.94 6.66 18.36
N LEU A 51 -4.04 7.17 17.13
CA LEU A 51 -5.33 7.53 16.52
C LEU A 51 -6.22 6.31 16.28
N PHE A 52 -5.62 5.13 16.20
CA PHE A 52 -6.33 3.87 15.99
C PHE A 52 -6.39 3.03 17.27
N GLU A 53 -6.08 3.61 18.44
CA GLU A 53 -6.07 2.90 19.74
C GLU A 53 -5.24 1.61 19.73
N ASP A 54 -4.20 1.56 18.88
CA ASP A 54 -3.51 0.32 18.61
C ASP A 54 -4.48 -0.83 18.26
N ALA A 55 -5.43 -0.61 17.35
CA ALA A 55 -6.30 -1.66 16.81
C ALA A 55 -5.79 -2.20 15.47
N LEU A 56 -5.07 -1.37 14.70
CA LEU A 56 -4.57 -1.70 13.37
C LEU A 56 -3.06 -1.97 13.38
N PRO A 57 -2.56 -2.90 12.57
CA PRO A 57 -1.13 -2.91 12.26
C PRO A 57 -0.78 -1.62 11.50
N PRO A 58 0.48 -1.16 11.49
CA PRO A 58 0.88 -0.06 10.64
C PRO A 58 0.64 -0.36 9.17
N ILE A 59 0.05 0.60 8.48
CA ILE A 59 -0.29 0.49 7.06
C ILE A 59 0.37 1.64 6.30
N ALA A 60 1.12 1.31 5.27
CA ALA A 60 1.56 2.24 4.24
C ALA A 60 0.60 2.18 3.05
N LEU A 61 0.33 3.31 2.40
CA LEU A 61 -0.43 3.31 1.15
C LEU A 61 0.51 3.17 -0.04
N ARG A 62 0.09 2.44 -1.07
CA ARG A 62 0.86 2.30 -2.32
C ARG A 62 1.16 3.66 -2.97
N SER A 63 0.21 4.60 -2.89
CA SER A 63 0.39 5.98 -3.34
C SER A 63 1.49 6.74 -2.59
N GLN A 64 1.72 6.43 -1.31
CA GLN A 64 2.81 7.00 -0.52
C GLN A 64 4.15 6.40 -0.94
N VAL A 65 4.22 5.10 -1.21
CA VAL A 65 5.44 4.44 -1.72
C VAL A 65 5.88 5.06 -3.04
N TYR A 66 4.94 5.34 -3.95
CA TYR A 66 5.23 6.04 -5.21
C TYR A 66 5.75 7.48 -5.05
N SER A 67 5.59 8.07 -3.86
CA SER A 67 6.13 9.40 -3.57
C SER A 67 7.60 9.33 -3.16
N LEU A 68 8.05 8.18 -2.63
CA LEU A 68 9.43 7.96 -2.18
C LEU A 68 10.27 7.20 -3.23
N VAL A 69 9.64 6.33 -4.03
CA VAL A 69 10.30 5.58 -5.10
C VAL A 69 9.99 6.24 -6.46
N PRO A 70 10.97 6.81 -7.18
CA PRO A 70 10.72 7.61 -8.38
C PRO A 70 10.09 6.84 -9.55
N ASP A 71 10.47 5.57 -9.71
CA ASP A 71 9.96 4.70 -10.78
C ASP A 71 8.87 3.77 -10.24
N ARG A 72 7.63 4.04 -10.64
CA ARG A 72 6.45 3.23 -10.25
C ARG A 72 6.54 1.79 -10.71
N THR A 73 7.12 1.53 -11.89
CA THR A 73 7.27 0.18 -12.42
C THR A 73 8.26 -0.62 -11.58
N VAL A 74 9.36 0.02 -11.15
CA VAL A 74 10.33 -0.60 -10.24
C VAL A 74 9.71 -0.81 -8.87
N ALA A 75 9.00 0.18 -8.33
CA ALA A 75 8.29 0.06 -7.06
C ALA A 75 7.32 -1.14 -7.08
N ASP A 76 6.53 -1.28 -8.13
CA ASP A 76 5.57 -2.37 -8.28
C ASP A 76 6.23 -3.74 -8.34
N ARG A 77 7.32 -3.86 -9.10
CA ARG A 77 8.10 -5.12 -9.18
C ARG A 77 8.68 -5.49 -7.82
N GLN A 78 9.23 -4.51 -7.10
CA GLN A 78 9.80 -4.75 -5.78
C GLN A 78 8.74 -5.10 -4.75
N LEU A 79 7.60 -4.39 -4.72
CA LEU A 79 6.47 -4.72 -3.85
C LEU A 79 5.94 -6.13 -4.15
N LYS A 80 5.80 -6.50 -5.42
CA LYS A 80 5.38 -7.84 -5.80
C LYS A 80 6.39 -8.90 -5.32
N ALA A 81 7.69 -8.67 -5.48
CA ALA A 81 8.71 -9.58 -4.99
C ALA A 81 8.66 -9.74 -3.46
N LEU A 82 8.47 -8.65 -2.71
CA LEU A 82 8.30 -8.70 -1.26
C LEU A 82 7.02 -9.45 -0.84
N GLN A 83 5.94 -9.31 -1.61
CA GLN A 83 4.69 -10.04 -1.37
C GLN A 83 4.87 -11.54 -1.62
N GLU A 84 5.52 -11.92 -2.73
CA GLU A 84 5.83 -13.31 -3.10
C GLU A 84 6.77 -13.97 -2.09
N GLN A 85 7.71 -13.21 -1.51
CA GLN A 85 8.58 -13.66 -0.41
C GLN A 85 7.86 -13.79 0.93
N GLY A 86 6.61 -13.31 1.02
CA GLY A 86 5.83 -13.34 2.24
C GLY A 86 6.19 -12.25 3.26
N GLU A 87 7.04 -11.28 2.89
CA GLU A 87 7.49 -10.24 3.82
C GLU A 87 6.43 -9.16 4.08
N ILE A 88 5.63 -8.86 3.05
CA ILE A 88 4.54 -7.89 3.12
C ILE A 88 3.21 -8.52 2.74
N ARG A 89 2.13 -7.87 3.16
CA ARG A 89 0.75 -8.14 2.77
C ARG A 89 0.17 -6.90 2.14
N ILE A 90 -0.54 -7.07 1.03
CA ILE A 90 -1.22 -6.00 0.31
C ILE A 90 -2.72 -6.25 0.42
N VAL A 91 -3.47 -5.22 0.83
CA VAL A 91 -4.93 -5.27 0.98
C VAL A 91 -5.58 -4.13 0.24
N GLN A 92 -6.75 -4.38 -0.31
CA GLN A 92 -7.60 -3.34 -0.88
C GLN A 92 -8.36 -2.67 0.27
N LEU A 93 -8.09 -1.38 0.50
CA LEU A 93 -8.78 -0.57 1.50
C LEU A 93 -9.97 0.12 0.83
N GLY A 94 -11.18 -0.39 1.07
CA GLY A 94 -12.39 0.15 0.44
C GLY A 94 -12.51 -0.21 -1.05
N PHE A 95 -13.18 0.63 -1.83
CA PHE A 95 -13.56 0.33 -3.22
C PHE A 95 -12.67 1.00 -4.28
N ASP A 96 -11.83 1.95 -3.88
CA ASP A 96 -10.99 2.71 -4.82
C ASP A 96 -9.73 1.93 -5.15
N LEU A 97 -9.46 1.67 -6.44
CA LEU A 97 -8.30 0.91 -6.90
C LEU A 97 -6.95 1.46 -6.41
N ASP A 98 -6.89 2.76 -6.09
CA ASP A 98 -5.69 3.44 -5.59
C ASP A 98 -5.50 3.31 -4.06
N ALA A 99 -6.51 2.83 -3.33
CA ALA A 99 -6.47 2.65 -1.89
C ALA A 99 -5.92 1.27 -1.51
N GLN A 100 -4.72 0.95 -1.98
CA GLN A 100 -4.04 -0.28 -1.57
C GLN A 100 -3.17 -0.03 -0.34
N GLY A 101 -3.47 -0.77 0.74
CA GLY A 101 -2.70 -0.80 1.97
C GLY A 101 -1.63 -1.87 1.93
N ILE A 102 -0.45 -1.54 2.44
CA ILE A 102 0.72 -2.40 2.52
C ILE A 102 1.13 -2.50 3.98
N MET A 103 1.34 -3.71 4.47
CA MET A 103 1.72 -4.01 5.85
C MET A 103 2.86 -5.01 5.87
N PHE A 104 3.77 -4.94 6.85
CA PHE A 104 4.67 -6.05 7.10
C PHE A 104 3.90 -7.24 7.67
N THR A 105 4.22 -8.44 7.18
CA THR A 105 3.57 -9.68 7.59
C THR A 105 3.73 -9.93 9.09
N GLU A 106 4.88 -9.58 9.66
CA GLU A 106 5.14 -9.76 11.09
C GLU A 106 4.30 -8.82 11.97
N ASP A 107 4.15 -7.56 11.56
CA ASP A 107 3.29 -6.59 12.24
C ASP A 107 1.82 -7.05 12.20
N TYR A 108 1.38 -7.55 11.05
CA TYR A 108 0.05 -8.13 10.88
C TYR A 108 -0.14 -9.33 11.83
N ARG A 109 0.79 -10.29 11.84
CA ARG A 109 0.71 -11.49 12.69
C ARG A 109 0.63 -11.13 14.16
N THR A 110 1.52 -10.25 14.62
CA THR A 110 1.57 -9.79 16.01
C THR A 110 0.25 -9.11 16.40
N ARG A 111 -0.29 -8.27 15.52
CA ARG A 111 -1.56 -7.58 15.77
C ARG A 111 -2.73 -8.56 15.85
N VAL A 112 -2.84 -9.50 14.92
CA VAL A 112 -3.91 -10.49 14.88
C VAL A 112 -3.88 -11.38 16.13
N LEU A 113 -2.70 -11.86 16.53
CA LEU A 113 -2.55 -12.66 17.74
C LEU A 113 -3.00 -11.88 18.98
N LYS A 114 -2.58 -10.62 19.12
CA LYS A 114 -3.00 -9.76 20.23
C LYS A 114 -4.51 -9.52 20.25
N ALA A 115 -5.14 -9.33 19.09
CA ALA A 115 -6.58 -9.07 19.00
C ALA A 115 -7.43 -10.31 19.33
N CYS A 116 -6.90 -11.51 19.07
CA CYS A 116 -7.60 -12.76 19.27
C CYS A 116 -7.34 -13.40 20.65
N ASP A 117 -6.45 -12.82 21.46
CA ASP A 117 -6.11 -13.37 22.76
C ASP A 117 -7.36 -13.47 23.67
N GLY A 118 -7.53 -14.61 24.33
CA GLY A 118 -8.69 -14.92 25.16
C GLY A 118 -10.03 -15.11 24.42
N ARG A 119 -10.05 -15.12 23.07
CA ARG A 119 -11.27 -15.31 22.28
C ARG A 119 -11.51 -16.78 21.94
N PRO A 120 -12.77 -17.23 21.79
CA PRO A 120 -13.09 -18.62 21.46
C PRO A 120 -12.53 -19.06 20.10
N TYR A 121 -12.33 -18.13 19.17
CA TYR A 121 -11.76 -18.38 17.83
C TYR A 121 -10.23 -18.31 17.77
N ALA A 122 -9.52 -18.10 18.90
CA ALA A 122 -8.07 -17.96 18.90
C ALA A 122 -7.34 -19.15 18.26
N ALA A 123 -7.82 -20.37 18.50
CA ALA A 123 -7.25 -21.59 17.92
C ALA A 123 -7.38 -21.64 16.39
N ALA A 124 -8.54 -21.23 15.86
CA ALA A 124 -8.77 -21.15 14.41
C ALA A 124 -7.86 -20.09 13.77
N VAL A 125 -7.69 -18.94 14.42
CA VAL A 125 -6.79 -17.87 13.96
C VAL A 125 -5.33 -18.33 13.99
N GLN A 126 -4.88 -19.03 15.03
CA GLN A 126 -3.52 -19.57 15.08
C GLN A 126 -3.28 -20.59 13.97
N LYS A 127 -4.25 -21.46 13.69
CA LYS A 127 -4.21 -22.39 12.55
C LYS A 127 -4.08 -21.61 11.24
N PHE A 128 -4.87 -20.55 11.04
CA PHE A 128 -4.80 -19.70 9.84
C PHE A 128 -3.42 -19.06 9.65
N LEU A 129 -2.86 -18.47 10.71
CA LEU A 129 -1.54 -17.86 10.67
C LEU A 129 -0.41 -18.87 10.40
N ALA A 130 -0.61 -20.14 10.76
CA ALA A 130 0.39 -21.19 10.59
C ALA A 130 0.29 -21.90 9.23
N SER A 131 -0.92 -22.12 8.69
CA SER A 131 -1.10 -22.91 7.45
C SER A 131 -1.41 -22.05 6.22
N VAL A 132 -2.28 -21.06 6.35
CA VAL A 132 -2.79 -20.29 5.21
C VAL A 132 -1.86 -19.13 4.90
N LEU A 133 -1.47 -18.39 5.93
CA LEU A 133 -0.69 -17.18 5.77
C LEU A 133 0.70 -17.40 5.12
N PRO A 134 1.43 -18.50 5.35
CA PRO A 134 2.67 -18.77 4.61
C PRO A 134 2.44 -19.26 3.18
N ALA A 135 1.30 -19.89 2.91
CA ALA A 135 1.00 -20.50 1.62
C ALA A 135 0.46 -19.50 0.58
N CYS A 136 -0.05 -18.36 1.02
CA CYS A 136 -0.66 -17.35 0.16
C CYS A 136 -0.21 -15.93 0.54
N GLY A 137 0.10 -15.12 -0.48
CA GLY A 137 0.45 -13.71 -0.31
C GLY A 137 -0.75 -12.76 -0.19
N ASP A 138 -1.95 -13.27 -0.45
CA ASP A 138 -3.20 -12.53 -0.42
C ASP A 138 -3.92 -12.68 0.93
N LEU A 139 -4.85 -11.77 1.22
CA LEU A 139 -5.70 -11.80 2.42
C LEU A 139 -7.18 -12.05 2.10
N SER A 140 -7.50 -12.39 0.84
CA SER A 140 -8.83 -12.76 0.40
C SER A 140 -8.84 -14.23 0.01
N PHE A 141 -9.76 -15.00 0.58
CA PHE A 141 -9.86 -16.44 0.38
C PHE A 141 -11.30 -16.83 0.06
N GLN A 142 -11.46 -17.81 -0.81
CA GLN A 142 -12.77 -18.42 -1.04
C GLN A 142 -13.05 -19.48 0.03
N GLN A 143 -14.33 -19.64 0.40
CA GLN A 143 -14.75 -20.63 1.39
C GLN A 143 -14.31 -22.05 0.99
N ASP A 144 -14.47 -22.42 -0.27
CA ASP A 144 -14.07 -23.73 -0.78
C ASP A 144 -12.56 -23.97 -0.65
N GLN A 145 -11.75 -22.93 -0.87
CA GLN A 145 -10.30 -23.02 -0.69
C GLN A 145 -9.94 -23.26 0.79
N MET A 146 -10.62 -22.57 1.70
CA MET A 146 -10.40 -22.72 3.14
C MET A 146 -10.78 -24.12 3.64
N THR A 147 -11.89 -24.68 3.16
CA THR A 147 -12.35 -26.01 3.57
C THR A 147 -11.57 -27.14 2.88
N GLN A 148 -11.41 -27.08 1.56
CA GLN A 148 -10.84 -28.19 0.77
C GLN A 148 -9.30 -28.20 0.79
N THR A 149 -8.65 -27.04 0.74
CA THR A 149 -7.17 -26.96 0.68
C THR A 149 -6.55 -26.86 2.06
N PHE A 150 -7.14 -26.05 2.95
CA PHE A 150 -6.54 -25.75 4.25
C PHE A 150 -7.23 -26.46 5.44
N GLY A 151 -8.28 -27.23 5.17
CA GLY A 151 -8.94 -28.10 6.15
C GLY A 151 -9.64 -27.33 7.28
N PHE A 152 -10.11 -26.12 7.02
CA PHE A 152 -10.96 -25.38 7.95
C PHE A 152 -12.37 -25.96 7.97
N ARG A 153 -13.02 -25.92 9.13
CA ARG A 153 -14.42 -26.35 9.29
C ARG A 153 -15.34 -25.15 9.18
N ASP A 154 -16.60 -25.37 8.79
CA ASP A 154 -17.62 -24.32 8.72
C ASP A 154 -17.67 -23.38 9.96
N PRO A 155 -17.73 -23.88 11.22
CA PRO A 155 -17.73 -23.00 12.39
C PRO A 155 -16.41 -22.24 12.64
N GLU A 156 -15.34 -22.53 11.90
CA GLU A 156 -14.09 -21.77 11.90
C GLU A 156 -14.09 -20.65 10.85
N ILE A 157 -15.08 -20.61 9.94
CA ILE A 157 -15.15 -19.68 8.79
C ILE A 157 -16.36 -18.73 8.89
N THR A 158 -17.45 -19.13 9.56
CA THR A 158 -18.66 -18.30 9.84
C THR A 158 -18.69 -17.77 11.26
#